data_AF-A0A6S7D5Z3-F1
#
_entry.id   AF-A0A6S7D5Z3-F1
#
_cell.length_a   1.000
_cell.length_b   1.000
_cell.length_c   1.000
_cell.angle_alpha   90.00
_cell.angle_beta   90.00
_cell.angle_gamma   90.00
#
_symmetry.space_group_name_H-M   'P 1'
#
loop_
_entity.id
_entity.type
_entity.pdbx_description
1 polymer ?
#
loop_
_entity_poly.entity_id
_entity_poly.type
_entity_poly.pdbx_seq_one_letter_code
_entity_poly.pdbx_strand_id
1 'polypeptide(L)'
;MRACFQAVTATPAKILGLDEIGLEVGKRADMVLLQARDPVEALRLRATRLMVLRAGEVVPTTPPATATLNLPGRPGQVSFQVHA
;
A
#
# COMPACT_ATOMS: atom_id res chain seq x y z
N MET A 1 1.45 9.90 12.59
CA MET A 1 1.10 9.19 11.34
C MET A 1 1.29 7.68 11.40
N ARG A 2 2.42 7.12 11.87
CA ARG A 2 2.59 5.66 12.00
C ARG A 2 1.48 4.98 12.84
N ALA A 3 1.12 5.60 13.98
CA ALA A 3 -0.02 5.15 14.79
C ALA A 3 -1.36 5.18 14.04
N CYS A 4 -1.58 6.14 13.14
CA CYS A 4 -2.78 6.21 12.31
C CYS A 4 -2.85 5.05 11.32
N PHE A 5 -1.71 4.63 10.76
CA PHE A 5 -1.65 3.46 9.89
C PHE A 5 -1.95 2.17 10.66
N GLN A 6 -1.40 2.04 11.87
CA GLN A 6 -1.73 0.92 12.77
C GLN A 6 -3.23 0.90 13.13
N ALA A 7 -3.83 2.06 13.36
CA ALA A 7 -5.25 2.21 13.69
C ALA A 7 -6.19 1.71 12.58
N VAL A 8 -5.71 1.58 11.33
CA VAL A 8 -6.48 1.05 10.19
C VAL A 8 -5.94 -0.30 9.68
N THR A 9 -5.01 -0.93 10.41
CA THR A 9 -4.43 -2.23 10.04
C THR A 9 -4.40 -3.20 11.24
N ALA A 10 -3.33 -3.18 12.02
CA ALA A 10 -3.10 -4.13 13.11
C ALA A 10 -4.07 -3.94 14.29
N THR A 11 -4.48 -2.71 14.60
CA THR A 11 -5.37 -2.46 15.74
C THR A 11 -6.76 -3.07 15.55
N PRO A 12 -7.47 -2.87 14.40
CA PRO A 12 -8.72 -3.56 14.13
C PRO A 12 -8.58 -5.09 14.08
N ALA A 13 -7.49 -5.60 13.51
CA ALA A 13 -7.24 -7.05 13.47
C ALA A 13 -7.23 -7.66 14.88
N LYS A 14 -6.52 -7.00 15.81
CA LYS A 14 -6.48 -7.39 17.22
C LYS A 14 -7.85 -7.29 17.91
N ILE A 15 -8.60 -6.21 17.66
CA ILE A 15 -9.96 -6.03 18.22
C ILE A 15 -10.90 -7.16 17.77
N LEU A 16 -10.76 -7.60 16.52
CA LEU A 16 -11.59 -8.65 15.94
C LEU A 16 -11.10 -10.08 16.24
N GLY A 17 -9.97 -10.24 16.93
CA GLY A 17 -9.38 -11.56 17.20
C GLY A 17 -8.89 -12.28 15.94
N LEU A 18 -8.48 -11.54 14.91
CA LEU A 18 -7.94 -12.11 13.67
C LEU A 18 -6.46 -12.46 13.85
N ASP A 19 -6.18 -13.45 14.69
CA ASP A 19 -4.81 -13.84 15.01
C ASP A 19 -4.11 -14.53 13.84
N GLU A 20 -4.82 -15.00 12.82
CA GLU A 20 -4.23 -15.69 11.67
C GLU A 20 -3.71 -14.75 10.57
N ILE A 21 -4.01 -13.44 10.65
CA ILE A 21 -3.54 -12.43 9.70
C ILE A 21 -2.33 -11.66 10.23
N GLY A 22 -1.52 -11.13 9.32
CA GLY A 22 -0.29 -10.40 9.63
C GLY A 22 0.85 -10.80 8.70
N LEU A 23 1.92 -10.00 8.69
CA LEU A 23 3.10 -10.25 7.86
C LEU A 23 4.19 -10.97 8.66
N GLU A 24 3.87 -12.19 9.08
CA GLU A 24 4.75 -13.03 9.90
C GLU A 24 4.74 -14.48 9.39
N VAL A 25 5.84 -15.20 9.58
CA VAL A 25 5.94 -16.62 9.19
C VAL A 25 4.89 -17.44 9.93
N GLY A 26 4.17 -18.29 9.19
CA GLY A 26 3.09 -19.14 9.74
C GLY A 26 1.70 -18.51 9.72
N LYS A 27 1.57 -17.21 9.42
CA LYS A 27 0.26 -16.56 9.17
C LYS A 27 -0.24 -16.86 7.77
N ARG A 28 -1.55 -16.63 7.52
CA ARG A 28 -2.13 -16.75 6.18
C ARG A 28 -1.47 -15.75 5.24
N ALA A 29 -1.21 -16.15 3.99
CA ALA A 29 -0.59 -15.30 2.97
C ALA A 29 -1.56 -14.24 2.42
N ASP A 30 -1.98 -13.33 3.28
CA ASP A 30 -2.85 -12.19 2.99
C ASP A 30 -2.07 -10.88 3.12
N MET A 31 -2.05 -10.06 2.07
CA MET A 31 -1.42 -8.74 2.12
C MET A 31 -1.98 -7.79 1.07
N VAL A 32 -1.75 -6.49 1.29
CA VAL A 32 -1.99 -5.44 0.29
C VAL A 32 -0.66 -4.76 -0.01
N LEU A 33 -0.32 -4.64 -1.30
CA LEU A 33 0.82 -3.86 -1.75
C LEU A 33 0.37 -2.43 -2.10
N LEU A 34 0.96 -1.44 -1.44
CA LEU A 34 0.66 -0.01 -1.66
C LEU A 34 1.79 0.67 -2.42
N GLN A 35 1.44 1.60 -3.32
CA GLN A 35 2.40 2.48 -3.99
C GLN A 35 2.90 3.59 -3.04
N ALA A 36 3.69 3.19 -2.05
CA ALA A 36 4.27 4.09 -1.05
C ALA A 36 5.57 3.50 -0.49
N ARG A 37 6.49 4.35 -0.06
CA ARG A 37 7.75 3.94 0.57
C ARG A 37 7.59 3.60 2.05
N ASP A 38 6.62 4.22 2.72
CA ASP A 38 6.39 4.02 4.14
C ASP A 38 4.91 4.27 4.54
N PRO A 39 4.51 3.95 5.79
CA PRO A 39 3.15 4.18 6.27
C PRO A 39 2.69 5.64 6.27
N VAL A 40 3.61 6.60 6.39
CA VAL A 40 3.28 8.03 6.36
C VAL A 40 2.93 8.44 4.95
N GLU A 41 3.74 8.04 3.96
CA GLU A 41 3.46 8.27 2.54
C GLU A 41 2.19 7.55 2.08
N ALA A 42 1.96 6.32 2.56
CA ALA A 42 0.76 5.55 2.24
C ALA A 42 -0.53 6.31 2.61
N LEU A 43 -0.55 6.95 3.78
CA LEU A 43 -1.68 7.78 4.21
C LEU A 43 -1.71 9.13 3.47
N ARG A 44 -0.57 9.82 3.36
CA ARG A 44 -0.47 11.14 2.69
C ARG A 44 -1.03 11.09 1.27
N LEU A 45 -0.65 10.07 0.52
CA LEU A 45 -1.02 9.93 -0.89
C LEU A 45 -2.36 9.23 -1.11
N ARG A 46 -2.96 8.66 -0.06
CA ARG A 46 -4.01 7.62 -0.21
C ARG A 46 -3.57 6.59 -1.25
N ALA A 47 -2.40 6.00 -0.99
CA ALA A 47 -1.63 5.28 -1.98
C ALA A 47 -2.45 4.21 -2.71
N THR A 48 -2.20 4.09 -4.02
CA THR A 48 -2.84 3.08 -4.86
C THR A 48 -2.53 1.69 -4.33
N ARG A 49 -3.58 0.86 -4.21
CA ARG A 49 -3.45 -0.57 -3.92
C ARG A 49 -3.05 -1.29 -5.19
N LEU A 50 -1.74 -1.47 -5.38
CA LEU A 50 -1.17 -2.09 -6.57
C LEU A 50 -1.59 -3.56 -6.71
N MET A 51 -1.71 -4.26 -5.59
CA MET A 51 -2.06 -5.67 -5.54
C MET A 51 -2.75 -6.00 -4.21
N VAL A 52 -3.72 -6.92 -4.25
CA VAL A 52 -4.19 -7.62 -3.05
C VAL A 52 -3.93 -9.11 -3.22
N LEU A 53 -3.20 -9.68 -2.26
CA LEU A 53 -2.95 -11.11 -2.13
C LEU A 53 -3.89 -11.68 -1.08
N ARG A 54 -4.56 -12.79 -1.39
CA ARG A 54 -5.39 -13.52 -0.44
C ARG A 54 -5.08 -15.01 -0.53
N ALA A 55 -4.69 -15.60 0.60
CA ALA A 55 -4.30 -17.01 0.71
C ALA A 55 -3.25 -17.43 -0.35
N GLY A 56 -2.31 -16.53 -0.68
CA GLY A 56 -1.27 -16.78 -1.68
C GLY A 56 -1.66 -16.49 -3.13
N GLU A 57 -2.92 -16.11 -3.39
CA GLU A 57 -3.42 -15.81 -4.73
C GLU A 57 -3.60 -14.30 -4.94
N VAL A 58 -3.21 -13.81 -6.12
CA VAL A 58 -3.44 -12.41 -6.51
C VAL A 58 -4.89 -12.26 -6.95
N VAL A 59 -5.66 -11.41 -6.26
CA VAL A 59 -7.09 -11.24 -6.52
C VAL A 59 -7.34 -10.08 -7.50
N PRO A 60 -7.10 -8.80 -7.15
CA PRO A 60 -6.99 -7.71 -8.10
C PRO A 60 -5.57 -7.12 -8.17
N THR A 61 -5.26 -6.52 -9.32
CA THR A 61 -4.16 -5.59 -9.50
C THR A 61 -4.68 -4.24 -9.98
N THR A 62 -3.98 -3.16 -9.63
CA THR A 62 -4.26 -1.80 -10.11
C THR A 62 -2.97 -1.19 -10.66
N PRO A 63 -2.97 -0.56 -11.84
CA PRO A 63 -1.81 0.16 -12.34
C PRO A 63 -1.34 1.24 -11.35
N PRO A 64 -0.03 1.55 -11.27
CA PRO A 64 0.47 2.66 -10.47
C PRO A 64 -0.18 3.99 -10.86
N ALA A 65 -0.41 4.85 -9.87
CA ALA A 65 -0.80 6.23 -10.11
C ALA A 65 0.41 7.03 -10.62
N THR A 66 0.34 7.42 -11.88
CA THR A 66 1.33 8.26 -12.57
C THR A 66 0.63 9.41 -13.29
N ALA A 67 1.24 10.59 -13.28
CA ALA A 67 0.79 11.73 -14.06
C ALA A 67 1.62 11.83 -15.36
N THR A 68 0.95 12.03 -16.49
CA THR A 68 1.61 12.33 -17.77
C THR A 68 1.88 13.83 -17.86
N LEU A 69 3.09 14.19 -18.28
CA LEU A 69 3.56 15.56 -18.39
C LEU A 69 3.84 15.90 -19.85
N ASN A 70 3.11 16.89 -20.37
CA ASN A 70 3.32 17.46 -21.70
C ASN A 70 4.10 18.78 -21.59
N LEU A 71 5.31 18.72 -21.03
CA LEU A 71 6.15 19.89 -20.79
C LEU A 71 7.54 19.69 -21.43
N PRO A 72 7.94 20.53 -22.41
CA PRO A 72 9.26 20.42 -23.02
C PRO A 72 10.39 20.44 -21.98
N GLY A 73 11.36 19.53 -22.11
CA GLY A 73 12.52 19.44 -21.21
C GLY A 73 12.23 18.83 -19.83
N ARG A 74 11.04 18.25 -19.60
CA ARG A 74 10.70 17.51 -18.37
C ARG A 74 10.48 16.02 -18.65
N PRO A 75 10.59 15.15 -17.63
CA PRO A 75 10.20 13.74 -17.77
C PRO A 75 8.74 13.63 -18.24
N GLY A 76 8.44 12.71 -19.15
CA GLY A 76 7.09 12.53 -19.70
C GLY A 76 6.09 11.94 -18.70
N GLN A 77 6.56 11.35 -17.60
CA GLN A 77 5.74 10.87 -16.50
C GLN A 77 6.41 11.13 -15.15
N VAL A 78 5.60 11.38 -14.13
CA VAL A 78 6.02 11.46 -12.72
C VAL A 78 5.04 10.70 -11.83
N SER A 79 5.48 10.42 -10.61
CA SER A 79 4.61 9.95 -9.52
C SER A 79 4.44 11.03 -8.46
N PHE A 80 3.57 10.79 -7.49
CA PHE A 80 3.39 11.66 -6.32
C PHE A 80 4.28 11.26 -5.13
N GLN A 81 5.07 10.19 -5.29
CA GLN A 81 5.97 9.69 -4.26
C GLN A 81 7.13 10.66 -4.06
N VAL A 82 7.61 10.79 -2.83
CA VAL A 82 8.82 11.57 -2.55
C VAL A 82 10.00 10.81 -3.17
N HIS A 83 10.74 11.50 -4.02
CA HIS A 83 12.05 11.03 -4.48
C HIS A 83 13.08 11.53 -3.45
N ALA A 84 13.85 10.61 -2.88
CA ALA A 84 15.00 10.94 -2.05
C ALA A 84 16.14 11.47 -2.91
#